data_AF-A0A924G4J1-F1
#
_entry.id   AF-A0A924G4J1-F1
#
_cell.length_a   1.000
_cell.length_b   1.000
_cell.length_c   1.000
_cell.angle_alpha   90.00
_cell.angle_beta   90.00
_cell.angle_gamma   90.00
#
_symmetry.space_group_name_H-M   'P 1'
#
loop_
_entity.id
_entity.type
_entity.pdbx_description
1 polymer ?
#
loop_
_entity_poly.entity_id
_entity_poly.type
_entity_poly.pdbx_seq_one_letter_code
_entity_poly.pdbx_strand_id
1 'polypeptide(L)' 'LRISNNCYHFLDAKVEVMGAMNLPAVPINLALEAAMLPTAEKLVQRIKKLLAY' A
#
# COMPACT_ATOMS: atom_id res chain seq x y z
N LEU A 1 -10.19 1.46 10.56
CA LEU A 1 -11.00 1.17 9.35
C LEU A 1 -12.12 2.20 9.20
N ARG A 2 -11.79 3.51 9.17
CA ARG A 2 -12.82 4.58 9.20
C ARG A 2 -13.60 4.67 7.88
N ILE A 3 -12.90 4.48 6.76
CA ILE A 3 -13.47 4.55 5.40
C ILE A 3 -14.30 3.30 5.10
N SER A 4 -13.80 2.12 5.45
CA SER A 4 -14.52 0.86 5.22
C SER A 4 -15.84 0.79 6.01
N ASN A 5 -15.91 1.34 7.22
CA ASN A 5 -17.14 1.34 8.02
C ASN A 5 -18.15 2.40 7.54
N ASN A 6 -17.68 3.58 7.12
CA ASN A 6 -18.57 4.67 6.73
C ASN A 6 -19.07 4.56 5.28
N CYS A 7 -18.31 3.92 4.39
CA CYS A 7 -18.58 3.91 2.95
C CYS A 7 -18.73 2.50 2.38
N TYR A 8 -19.06 1.49 3.20
CA TYR A 8 -19.11 0.08 2.77
C TYR A 8 -19.98 -0.15 1.52
N HIS A 9 -21.15 0.50 1.44
CA HIS A 9 -22.08 0.35 0.31
C HIS A 9 -21.60 0.99 -1.00
N PHE A 10 -20.58 1.85 -0.96
CA PHE A 10 -20.06 2.58 -2.12
C PHE A 10 -18.67 2.07 -2.56
N LEU A 11 -18.17 1.01 -1.94
CA LEU A 11 -16.85 0.44 -2.21
C LEU A 11 -16.99 -0.81 -3.07
N ASP A 12 -16.61 -0.72 -4.34
CA ASP A 12 -16.58 -1.87 -5.27
C ASP A 12 -15.46 -2.86 -4.91
N ALA A 13 -14.40 -2.37 -4.28
CA ALA A 13 -13.23 -3.15 -3.87
C ALA A 13 -12.79 -2.84 -2.45
N LYS A 14 -12.06 -3.78 -1.85
CA LYS A 14 -11.53 -3.66 -0.49
C LYS A 14 -10.55 -2.48 -0.39
N VAL A 15 -10.73 -1.65 0.64
CA VAL A 15 -9.76 -0.59 0.99
C VAL A 15 -8.49 -1.24 1.54
N GLU A 16 -7.37 -1.01 0.86
CA GLU A 16 -6.03 -1.41 1.31
C GLU A 16 -5.20 -0.18 1.66
N VAL A 17 -4.40 -0.27 2.72
CA VAL A 17 -3.45 0.79 3.11
C VAL A 17 -2.05 0.32 2.72
N MET A 18 -1.33 1.15 1.97
CA MET A 18 0.05 0.90 1.58
C MET A 18 0.94 1.98 2.20
N GLY A 19 1.90 1.55 3.01
CA GLY A 19 2.89 2.41 3.64
C GLY A 19 4.27 1.79 3.54
N ALA A 20 5.23 2.38 4.25
CA ALA A 20 6.55 1.77 4.41
C ALA A 20 6.43 0.42 5.15
N MET A 21 7.38 -0.47 4.88
CA MET A 21 7.47 -1.72 5.62
C MET A 21 7.66 -1.44 7.12
N ASN A 22 7.00 -2.21 7.98
CA ASN A 22 7.10 -2.07 9.43
C ASN A 22 8.45 -2.61 9.93
N LEU A 23 9.49 -1.78 9.81
CA LEU A 23 10.85 -2.07 10.23
C LEU A 23 11.22 -1.21 11.45
N PRO A 24 12.01 -1.73 12.39
CA PRO A 24 12.38 -1.01 13.61
C PRO A 24 13.25 0.23 13.34
N ALA A 25 13.96 0.28 12.21
CA ALA A 25 14.80 1.40 11.80
C ALA A 25 14.87 1.50 10.27
N VAL A 26 15.19 2.70 9.78
CA VAL A 26 15.48 2.94 8.35
C VAL A 26 16.85 2.31 8.03
N PRO A 27 16.94 1.41 7.04
CA PRO A 27 18.19 0.77 6.69
C PRO A 27 19.15 1.76 6.01
N ILE A 28 20.43 1.68 6.37
CA ILE A 28 21.51 2.52 5.79
C ILE A 28 21.89 2.07 4.36
N ASN A 29 21.48 0.86 3.96
CA ASN A 29 21.73 0.33 2.62
C ASN A 29 20.66 0.82 1.64
N LEU A 30 21.09 1.47 0.55
CA LEU A 30 20.24 1.98 -0.54
C LEU A 30 19.25 0.95 -1.09
N ALA A 31 19.67 -0.31 -1.25
CA ALA A 31 18.78 -1.36 -1.77
C ALA A 31 17.65 -1.70 -0.79
N LEU A 32 17.96 -1.73 0.51
CA LEU A 32 17.00 -2.02 1.57
C LEU A 32 16.10 -0.82 1.86
N GLU A 33 16.59 0.39 1.68
CA GLU A 33 15.80 1.62 1.81
C GLU A 33 14.74 1.70 0.69
N ALA A 34 15.13 1.44 -0.56
CA ALA A 34 14.20 1.35 -1.69
C ALA A 34 13.19 0.20 -1.53
N ALA A 35 13.59 -0.90 -0.88
CA ALA A 35 12.68 -2.00 -0.55
C ALA A 35 11.66 -1.61 0.55
N MET A 36 12.08 -0.84 1.55
CA MET A 36 11.25 -0.34 2.64
C MET A 36 10.22 0.69 2.15
N LEU A 37 10.63 1.60 1.27
CA LEU A 37 9.78 2.68 0.79
C LEU A 37 8.73 2.19 -0.21
N PRO A 38 7.49 2.73 -0.14
CA PRO A 38 6.50 2.51 -1.16
C PRO A 38 6.90 3.28 -2.43
N THR A 39 7.52 2.59 -3.38
CA THR A 39 7.89 3.17 -4.67
C THR A 39 6.71 3.19 -5.64
N ALA A 40 6.76 4.07 -6.63
CA ALA A 40 5.70 4.23 -7.64
C ALA A 40 5.38 2.92 -8.37
N GLU A 41 6.38 2.08 -8.64
CA GLU A 41 6.20 0.78 -9.30
C GLU A 41 5.32 -0.17 -8.48
N LYS A 42 5.58 -0.25 -7.16
CA LYS A 42 4.78 -1.09 -6.25
C LYS A 42 3.35 -0.56 -6.14
N LEU A 43 3.18 0.76 -6.19
CA LEU A 43 1.86 1.42 -6.17
C LEU A 43 1.06 1.07 -7.44
N VAL A 44 1.67 1.17 -8.62
CA VAL A 44 1.03 0.80 -9.90
C VAL A 44 0.62 -0.67 -9.91
N GLN A 45 1.48 -1.57 -9.43
CA GLN A 45 1.17 -3.00 -9.29
C GLN A 45 -0.06 -3.24 -8.40
N ARG A 46 -0.13 -2.53 -7.26
CA ARG A 46 -1.25 -2.67 -6.31
C ARG A 46 -2.56 -2.11 -6.88
N ILE A 47 -2.51 -0.96 -7.56
CA ILE A 47 -3.68 -0.37 -8.24
C ILE A 47 -4.19 -1.31 -9.34
N LYS A 48 -3.30 -1.86 -10.16
CA LYS A 48 -3.69 -2.85 -11.19
C LYS A 48 -4.39 -4.06 -10.57
N LYS A 49 -3.89 -4.57 -9.44
CA LYS A 49 -4.52 -5.67 -8.70
C LYS A 49 -5.89 -5.29 -8.12
N LEU A 50 -6.07 -4.04 -7.70
CA LEU A 50 -7.34 -3.53 -7.16
C LEU A 50 -8.38 -3.34 -8.27
N LEU A 51 -7.96 -2.85 -9.45
CA LEU A 51 -8.83 -2.67 -10.62
C LEU A 51 -9.15 -3.97 -11.37
N ALA A 52 -8.38 -5.04 -11.16
CA ALA A 52 -8.61 -6.35 -11.77
C ALA A 52 -9.51 -7.28 -10.92
N TYR A 53 -10.13 -6.75 -9.86
CA TYR A 53 -11.14 -7.43 -9.05
C TYR A 53 -12.51 -7.31 -9.72
#